data_AF-A0AAV3R732-F1
#
_entry.id   AF-A0AAV3R732-F1
#
_cell.length_a   1.000
_cell.length_b   1.000
_cell.length_c   1.000
_cell.angle_alpha   90.00
_cell.angle_beta   90.00
_cell.angle_gamma   90.00
#
_symmetry.space_group_name_H-M   'P 1'
#
loop_
_entity.id
_entity.type
_entity.pdbx_description
1 polymer ?
#
loop_
_entity_poly.entity_id
_entity_poly.type
_entity_poly.pdbx_seq_one_letter_code
_entity_poly.pdbx_strand_id
1 'polypeptide(L)'
;MRAKNDPAFVNFLMRIGNRQEHVNARNEIEIPTPMLIPYASIEESIEALISFVYPDLSLSERSPFEMMQRIVLCPKIDFVDDINSKLIKRIFGEEMVYISDDRAKNAIDQGDYVDYLNSLESRASAT
;
A
#
# COMPACT_ATOMS: atom_id res chain seq x y z
N MET A 1 -8.35 4.13 -17.18
CA MET A 1 -7.31 5.01 -16.58
C MET A 1 -7.84 6.43 -16.44
N ARG A 2 -7.76 7.02 -15.24
CA ARG A 2 -8.22 8.39 -14.94
C ARG A 2 -7.64 9.42 -15.91
N ALA A 3 -6.35 9.30 -16.24
CA ALA A 3 -5.66 10.18 -17.19
C ALA A 3 -6.32 10.26 -18.58
N LYS A 4 -7.05 9.23 -19.03
CA LYS A 4 -7.73 9.26 -20.33
C LYS A 4 -8.98 10.16 -20.31
N ASN A 5 -9.64 10.25 -19.16
CA ASN A 5 -10.99 10.81 -19.04
C ASN A 5 -11.07 12.05 -18.16
N ASP A 6 -9.97 12.42 -17.48
CA ASP A 6 -9.90 13.55 -16.54
C ASP A 6 -8.76 14.51 -16.96
N PRO A 7 -9.06 15.50 -17.82
CA PRO A 7 -8.07 16.48 -18.26
C PRO A 7 -7.49 17.31 -17.11
N ALA A 8 -8.27 17.55 -16.04
CA ALA A 8 -7.81 18.31 -14.88
C ALA A 8 -6.71 17.55 -14.14
N PHE A 9 -6.88 16.24 -13.96
CA PHE A 9 -5.86 15.36 -13.40
C PHE A 9 -4.58 15.33 -14.23
N VAL A 10 -4.69 15.17 -15.56
CA VAL A 10 -3.51 15.17 -16.44
C VAL A 10 -2.77 16.49 -16.37
N ASN A 11 -3.48 17.61 -16.49
CA ASN A 11 -2.86 18.93 -16.45
C ASN A 11 -2.15 19.19 -15.11
N PHE A 12 -2.72 18.74 -13.99
CA PHE A 12 -2.07 18.82 -12.69
C PHE A 12 -0.76 18.02 -12.64
N LEU A 13 -0.79 16.75 -13.07
CA LEU A 13 0.42 15.92 -13.12
C LEU A 13 1.50 16.51 -14.03
N MET A 14 1.11 17.08 -15.18
CA MET A 14 2.04 17.73 -16.10
C MET A 14 2.69 18.97 -15.50
N ARG A 15 1.93 19.81 -14.77
CA ARG A 15 2.50 20.98 -14.08
C ARG A 15 3.46 20.58 -12.97
N ILE A 16 3.17 19.52 -12.22
CA ILE A 16 4.12 18.96 -11.25
C ILE A 16 5.40 18.48 -11.95
N GLY A 17 5.26 17.67 -13.01
CA GLY A 17 6.40 17.11 -13.75
C GLY A 17 7.29 18.19 -14.38
N ASN A 18 6.69 19.29 -14.85
CA ASN A 18 7.39 20.44 -15.40
C ASN A 18 7.88 21.44 -14.35
N ARG A 19 7.64 21.18 -13.05
CA ARG A 19 7.97 22.08 -11.93
C ARG A 19 7.34 23.47 -12.06
N GLN A 20 6.12 23.52 -12.59
CA GLN A 20 5.33 24.73 -12.81
C GLN A 20 4.16 24.85 -11.82
N GLU A 21 3.88 23.81 -11.04
CA GLU A 21 2.82 23.85 -10.02
C GLU A 21 3.19 24.84 -8.90
N HIS A 22 2.19 25.57 -8.42
CA HIS A 22 2.38 26.51 -7.32
C HIS A 22 2.65 25.76 -6.01
N VAL A 23 3.57 26.32 -5.22
CA VAL A 23 3.82 25.86 -3.85
C VAL A 23 3.26 26.88 -2.87
N ASN A 24 2.80 26.39 -1.73
CA ASN A 24 2.32 27.25 -0.65
C ASN A 24 3.49 27.90 0.11
N ALA A 25 3.19 28.64 1.18
CA ALA A 25 4.19 29.32 2.00
C ALA A 25 5.19 28.37 2.70
N ARG A 26 4.89 27.07 2.77
CA ARG A 26 5.77 26.02 3.32
C ARG A 26 6.59 25.31 2.24
N ASN A 27 6.53 25.79 1.00
CA ASN A 27 7.17 25.16 -0.15
C ASN A 27 6.61 23.75 -0.45
N GLU A 28 5.31 23.54 -0.20
CA GLU A 28 4.59 22.28 -0.44
C GLU A 28 3.62 22.43 -1.60
N ILE A 29 3.44 21.35 -2.37
CA ILE A 29 2.41 21.27 -3.41
C ILE A 29 1.09 20.86 -2.76
N GLU A 30 0.05 21.66 -2.96
CA GLU A 30 -1.30 21.33 -2.48
C GLU A 30 -2.03 20.47 -3.51
N ILE A 31 -2.47 19.29 -3.09
CA ILE A 31 -3.24 18.39 -3.95
C ILE A 31 -4.68 18.92 -4.06
N PRO A 32 -5.24 19.06 -5.27
CA PRO A 32 -6.62 19.50 -5.45
C PRO A 32 -7.63 18.60 -4.72
N THR A 33 -8.64 19.18 -4.08
CA THR A 33 -9.68 18.44 -3.33
C THR A 33 -10.33 17.30 -4.12
N PRO A 34 -10.65 17.42 -5.43
CA PRO A 34 -11.21 16.32 -6.23
C PRO A 34 -10.24 15.13 -6.46
N MET A 35 -8.99 15.25 -6.03
CA MET A 35 -7.97 14.20 -6.11
C MET A 35 -7.63 13.64 -4.73
N LEU A 36 -8.25 14.16 -3.67
CA LEU A 36 -8.02 13.76 -2.29
C LEU A 36 -9.18 12.91 -1.77
N ILE A 37 -8.82 11.97 -0.90
CA ILE A 37 -9.76 11.41 0.07
C ILE A 37 -9.65 12.30 1.30
N PRO A 38 -10.73 12.96 1.74
CA PRO A 38 -10.70 13.82 2.92
C PRO A 38 -10.22 13.06 4.15
N TYR A 39 -9.30 13.69 4.89
CA TYR A 39 -8.83 13.13 6.16
C TYR A 39 -9.88 13.33 7.26
N ALA A 40 -10.12 12.29 8.05
CA ALA A 40 -10.95 12.33 9.25
C ALA A 40 -10.14 11.86 10.48
N SER A 41 -10.16 10.57 10.78
CA SER A 41 -9.20 9.88 11.67
C SER A 41 -8.33 8.92 10.86
N ILE A 42 -7.26 8.38 11.45
CA ILE A 42 -6.41 7.39 10.78
C ILE A 42 -7.26 6.17 10.37
N GLU A 43 -8.06 5.63 11.29
CA GLU A 43 -8.88 4.45 11.07
C GLU A 43 -9.95 4.68 9.99
N GLU A 44 -10.69 5.81 10.06
CA GLU A 44 -11.71 6.13 9.05
C GLU A 44 -11.10 6.44 7.69
N SER A 45 -9.93 7.08 7.66
CA SER A 45 -9.26 7.42 6.40
C SER A 45 -8.70 6.18 5.71
N ILE A 46 -8.14 5.23 6.48
CA ILE A 46 -7.75 3.91 5.96
C ILE A 46 -8.98 3.19 5.41
N GLU A 47 -10.11 3.25 6.11
CA GLU A 47 -11.32 2.59 5.63
C GLU A 47 -11.87 3.22 4.34
N ALA A 48 -11.89 4.54 4.28
CA ALA A 48 -12.28 5.29 3.09
C ALA A 48 -11.35 4.97 1.91
N LEU A 49 -10.04 4.86 2.15
CA LEU A 49 -9.05 4.50 1.13
C LEU A 49 -9.28 3.09 0.59
N ILE A 50 -9.47 2.11 1.48
CA ILE A 50 -9.73 0.72 1.08
C ILE A 50 -11.04 0.64 0.28
N SER A 51 -12.10 1.29 0.74
CA SER A 51 -13.39 1.31 0.05
C SER A 51 -13.34 2.02 -1.30
N PHE A 52 -12.52 3.07 -1.43
CA PHE A 52 -12.32 3.79 -2.68
C PHE A 52 -11.57 2.95 -3.72
N VAL A 53 -10.51 2.23 -3.31
CA VAL A 53 -9.71 1.39 -4.21
C VAL A 53 -10.41 0.05 -4.49
N TYR A 54 -11.04 -0.55 -3.49
CA TYR A 54 -11.72 -1.84 -3.58
C TYR A 54 -13.21 -1.74 -3.21
N PRO A 55 -14.05 -1.09 -4.04
CA PRO A 55 -15.49 -0.96 -3.80
C PRO A 55 -16.25 -2.29 -3.71
N ASP A 56 -15.74 -3.36 -4.32
CA ASP A 56 -16.34 -4.69 -4.27
C ASP A 56 -15.26 -5.73 -4.01
N LEU A 57 -15.17 -6.17 -2.75
CA LEU A 57 -14.24 -7.21 -2.32
C LEU A 57 -14.72 -8.61 -2.69
N SER A 58 -15.99 -8.80 -3.08
CA SER A 58 -16.47 -10.10 -3.56
C SER A 58 -15.86 -10.50 -4.92
N LEU A 59 -15.24 -9.54 -5.62
CA LEU A 59 -14.44 -9.80 -6.81
C LEU A 59 -13.23 -10.70 -6.52
N SER A 60 -12.77 -10.82 -5.28
CA SER A 60 -11.70 -11.74 -4.91
C SER A 60 -12.00 -13.18 -5.30
N GLU A 61 -13.26 -13.61 -5.21
CA GLU A 61 -13.70 -14.97 -5.58
C GLU A 61 -14.10 -15.06 -7.05
N ARG A 62 -14.75 -14.01 -7.58
CA ARG A 62 -15.37 -14.03 -8.91
C ARG A 62 -14.41 -13.70 -10.05
N SER A 63 -13.49 -12.78 -9.82
CA SER A 63 -12.54 -12.27 -10.83
C SER A 63 -11.26 -11.74 -10.15
N PRO A 64 -10.36 -12.63 -9.68
CA PRO A 64 -9.13 -12.22 -8.99
C PRO A 64 -8.27 -11.25 -9.82
N PHE A 65 -8.28 -11.41 -11.14
CA PHE A 65 -7.52 -10.54 -12.05
C PHE A 65 -7.98 -9.08 -12.04
N GLU A 66 -9.29 -8.82 -11.87
CA GLU A 66 -9.80 -7.45 -11.74
C GLU A 66 -9.36 -6.81 -10.42
N MET A 67 -9.30 -7.60 -9.35
CA MET A 67 -8.79 -7.15 -8.07
C MET A 67 -7.30 -6.80 -8.13
N MET A 68 -6.50 -7.58 -8.87
CA MET A 68 -5.06 -7.35 -9.08
C MET A 68 -4.73 -6.09 -9.89
N GLN A 69 -5.70 -5.50 -10.59
CA GLN A 69 -5.49 -4.25 -11.34
C GLN A 69 -5.46 -3.00 -10.44
N ARG A 70 -5.68 -3.16 -9.13
CA ARG A 70 -5.80 -2.08 -8.17
C ARG A 70 -4.73 -2.22 -7.09
N ILE A 71 -4.14 -1.10 -6.70
CA ILE A 71 -3.03 -1.06 -5.75
C ILE A 71 -3.14 0.16 -4.84
N VAL A 72 -2.77 -0.01 -3.58
CA VAL A 72 -2.51 1.08 -2.64
C VAL A 72 -1.00 1.20 -2.47
N LEU A 73 -0.45 2.39 -2.73
CA LEU A 73 0.97 2.68 -2.57
C LEU A 73 1.18 3.53 -1.33
N CYS A 74 2.08 3.07 -0.45
CA CYS A 74 2.42 3.79 0.78
C CYS A 74 3.92 4.14 0.80
N PRO A 75 4.29 5.29 1.40
CA PRO A 75 5.69 5.68 1.52
C PRO A 75 6.47 4.88 2.59
N LYS A 76 5.78 4.30 3.57
CA LYS A 76 6.39 3.50 4.65
C LYS A 76 5.74 2.13 4.74
N ILE A 77 6.54 1.14 5.14
CA ILE A 77 6.12 -0.26 5.27
C ILE A 77 5.09 -0.47 6.38
N ASP A 78 5.21 0.24 7.51
CA ASP A 78 4.27 0.09 8.64
C ASP A 78 2.81 0.37 8.19
N PHE A 79 2.60 1.37 7.34
CA PHE A 79 1.27 1.65 6.77
C PHE A 79 0.81 0.59 5.78
N VAL A 80 1.75 -0.06 5.06
CA VAL A 80 1.43 -1.20 4.19
C VAL A 80 0.89 -2.35 5.03
N ASP A 81 1.52 -2.64 6.17
CA ASP A 81 1.10 -3.71 7.06
C ASP A 81 -0.29 -3.45 7.66
N ASP A 82 -0.56 -2.22 8.11
CA ASP A 82 -1.87 -1.82 8.62
C ASP A 82 -2.97 -1.97 7.56
N ILE A 83 -2.74 -1.49 6.34
CA ILE A 83 -3.70 -1.55 5.24
C ILE A 83 -3.92 -2.99 4.80
N ASN A 84 -2.86 -3.78 4.62
CA ASN A 84 -2.97 -5.19 4.22
C ASN A 84 -3.70 -6.01 5.27
N SER A 85 -3.41 -5.80 6.55
CA SER A 85 -4.09 -6.47 7.66
C SER A 85 -5.59 -6.17 7.68
N LYS A 86 -5.98 -4.92 7.40
CA LYS A 86 -7.39 -4.52 7.30
C LYS A 86 -8.06 -5.08 6.05
N LEU A 87 -7.35 -5.11 4.92
CA LEU A 87 -7.86 -5.64 3.65
C LEU A 87 -8.12 -7.14 3.73
N ILE A 88 -7.15 -7.92 4.21
CA ILE A 88 -7.26 -9.40 4.34
C ILE A 88 -8.47 -9.79 5.19
N LYS A 89 -8.71 -9.09 6.31
CA LYS A 89 -9.87 -9.33 7.20
C LYS A 89 -11.23 -9.10 6.55
N ARG A 90 -11.29 -8.44 5.38
CA ARG A 90 -12.54 -8.13 4.67
C ARG A 90 -12.73 -8.97 3.41
N ILE A 91 -11.68 -9.64 2.94
CA ILE A 91 -11.79 -10.56 1.82
C ILE A 91 -12.55 -11.80 2.29
N PHE A 92 -13.45 -12.31 1.45
CA PHE A 92 -14.17 -13.54 1.74
C PHE A 92 -13.25 -14.76 1.54
N GLY A 93 -13.30 -15.71 2.48
CA GLY A 93 -12.52 -16.94 2.41
C GLY A 93 -12.05 -17.43 3.79
N GLU A 94 -11.27 -18.51 3.78
CA GLU A 94 -10.62 -19.03 4.98
C GLU A 94 -9.27 -18.32 5.21
N GLU A 95 -9.06 -17.85 6.44
CA GLU A 95 -7.78 -17.28 6.86
C GLU A 95 -6.74 -18.39 6.99
N MET A 96 -5.61 -18.23 6.29
CA MET A 96 -4.48 -19.16 6.35
C MET A 96 -3.27 -18.43 6.94
N VAL A 97 -2.74 -18.96 8.03
CA VAL A 97 -1.54 -18.42 8.69
C VAL A 97 -0.33 -19.24 8.26
N TYR A 98 0.63 -18.58 7.62
CA TYR A 98 1.92 -19.16 7.25
C TYR A 98 2.97 -18.67 8.23
N ILE A 99 3.64 -19.61 8.90
CA ILE A 99 4.73 -19.30 9.84
C ILE A 99 6.04 -19.51 9.10
N SER A 100 6.85 -18.46 8.97
CA SER A 100 8.22 -18.58 8.44
C SER A 100 9.14 -19.15 9.52
N ASP A 101 10.11 -19.95 9.09
CA ASP A 101 11.23 -20.39 9.91
C ASP A 101 12.50 -19.86 9.28
N ASP A 102 13.14 -18.90 9.94
CA ASP A 102 14.38 -18.27 9.48
C ASP A 102 15.62 -19.01 10.00
N ARG A 103 15.44 -20.26 10.47
CA ARG A 103 16.52 -21.15 10.88
C ARG A 103 16.55 -22.42 10.06
N ALA A 104 17.76 -22.88 9.75
CA ALA A 104 17.97 -24.21 9.23
C ALA A 104 17.59 -25.24 10.30
N LYS A 105 16.96 -26.34 9.87
CA LYS A 105 16.60 -27.44 10.78
C LYS A 105 17.81 -28.01 11.53
N ASN A 106 18.98 -28.02 10.88
CA ASN A 106 20.26 -28.31 11.51
C ASN A 106 21.08 -27.02 11.57
N ALA A 107 21.61 -26.69 12.75
CA ALA A 107 22.45 -25.50 12.94
C ALA A 107 23.74 -25.51 12.08
N ILE A 108 24.20 -26.70 11.67
CA ILE A 108 25.37 -26.86 10.79
C ILE A 108 25.08 -26.32 9.39
N ASP A 109 23.86 -26.50 8.90
CA ASP A 109 23.46 -26.11 7.55
C ASP A 109 23.05 -24.62 7.49
N GLN A 110 23.02 -23.91 8.62
CA GLN A 110 22.60 -22.50 8.69
C GLN A 110 23.42 -21.61 7.74
N GLY A 111 24.72 -21.89 7.62
CA GLY A 111 25.63 -21.18 6.73
C GLY A 111 25.31 -21.37 5.24
N ASP A 112 24.73 -22.52 4.87
CA ASP A 112 24.39 -22.85 3.48
C ASP A 112 23.07 -22.22 3.03
N TYR A 113 22.23 -21.80 3.98
CA TYR A 113 20.92 -21.20 3.72
C TYR A 113 20.86 -19.69 4.00
N VAL A 114 21.99 -19.03 4.25
CA VAL A 114 22.02 -17.58 4.56
C VAL A 114 21.39 -16.69 3.48
N ASP A 115 21.44 -17.11 2.22
CA ASP A 115 20.83 -16.38 1.10
C ASP A 115 19.30 -16.59 0.99
N TYR A 116 18.77 -17.61 1.66
CA TYR A 116 17.35 -18.01 1.62
C TYR A 116 16.59 -17.70 2.91
N LEU A 117 17.30 -17.52 4.03
CA LEU A 117 16.72 -17.20 5.33
C LEU A 117 16.73 -15.69 5.52
N ASN A 118 15.65 -15.12 6.08
CA ASN A 118 15.66 -13.70 6.42
C ASN A 118 16.69 -13.45 7.53
N SER A 119 17.33 -12.28 7.50
CA SER A 119 18.22 -11.88 8.58
C SER A 119 17.42 -11.80 9.89
N LEU A 120 17.84 -12.57 10.89
CA LEU A 120 17.27 -12.60 12.25
C LEU A 120 17.58 -11.34 13.07
N GLU A 121 18.29 -10.36 12.50
CA GLU A 121 18.49 -9.09 13.16
C GLU A 121 17.15 -8.39 13.32
N SER A 122 16.72 -8.22 14.57
CA SER A 122 15.55 -7.43 14.89
C SER A 122 15.72 -6.05 14.28
N ARG A 123 14.75 -5.61 13.46
CA ARG A 123 14.59 -4.20 13.05
C ARG A 123 14.16 -3.30 14.23
N ALA A 124 14.66 -3.56 15.42
CA ALA A 124 14.47 -2.74 16.59
C ALA A 124 15.71 -1.85 16.77
N SER A 125 15.46 -0.54 16.73
CA SER A 125 16.36 0.57 17.12
C SER A 125 17.13 1.24 15.98
N ALA A 126 16.43 2.13 15.29
CA ALA A 126 17.00 3.44 14.95
C ALA A 126 16.19 4.50 15.70
N THR A 127 16.55 4.73 16.96
CA THR A 127 16.36 6.02 17.65
C THR A 127 17.31 7.05 17.07
#